data_AF-A0A953BKW2-F1
#
_entry.id   AF-A0A953BKW2-F1
#
_cell.length_a   1.000
_cell.length_b   1.000
_cell.length_c   1.000
_cell.angle_alpha   90.00
_cell.angle_beta   90.00
_cell.angle_gamma   90.00
#
_symmetry.space_group_name_H-M   'P 1'
#
loop_
_entity.id
_entity.type
_entity.pdbx_description
1 polymer ?
#
loop_
_entity_poly.entity_id
_entity_poly.type
_entity_poly.pdbx_seq_one_letter_code
_entity_poly.pdbx_strand_id
1 'polypeptide(L)' 'MLSDPHTFAPQLIIELDDNSHRREDRRERVDFVNRALSAAGVPFLRVPAAAGDDFFAIC' A
#
# COMPACT_ATOMS: atom_id res chain seq x y z
N MET A 1 4.54 3.18 6.12
CA MET A 1 3.65 2.42 7.03
C MET A 1 3.53 3.19 8.33
N LEU A 2 2.33 3.27 8.88
CA LEU A 2 2.03 3.82 10.20
C LEU A 2 1.75 2.66 11.15
N SER A 3 2.31 2.73 12.36
CA SER A 3 2.16 1.72 13.39
C SER A 3 1.94 2.36 14.74
N ASP A 4 1.19 1.69 15.61
CA ASP A 4 1.04 2.10 17.00
C ASP A 4 2.40 1.97 17.74
N PRO A 5 2.87 3.02 18.44
CA PRO A 5 4.20 3.04 19.03
C PRO A 5 4.35 2.16 20.29
N HIS A 6 3.26 1.68 20.87
CA HIS A 6 3.27 0.89 22.10
C HIS A 6 3.07 -0.61 21.84
N THR A 7 2.30 -0.95 20.81
CA THR A 7 1.92 -2.32 20.45
C THR A 7 2.55 -2.79 19.15
N PHE A 8 3.15 -1.89 18.37
CA PHE A 8 3.63 -2.12 17.00
C PHE A 8 2.55 -2.63 16.04
N ALA A 9 1.28 -2.52 16.42
CA ALA A 9 0.18 -2.92 15.57
C ALA A 9 0.15 -2.05 14.30
N PRO A 10 0.01 -2.66 13.10
CA PRO A 10 -0.10 -1.93 11.85
C PRO A 10 -1.40 -1.11 11.84
N GLN A 11 -1.29 0.21 11.63
CA GLN A 11 -2.46 1.10 11.55
C GLN A 11 -2.77 1.54 10.12
N LEU A 12 -1.75 1.67 9.27
CA LEU A 12 -1.92 1.99 7.85
C LEU A 12 -0.71 1.50 7.06
N ILE A 13 -0.95 0.76 5.99
CA ILE A 13 0.09 0.40 5.03
C ILE A 13 0.05 1.40 3.88
N ILE A 14 1.22 1.94 3.50
CA ILE A 14 1.37 2.89 2.39
C ILE A 14 2.37 2.27 1.40
N GLU A 15 1.95 1.99 0.17
CA GLU A 15 2.82 1.48 -0.91
C GLU A 15 3.07 2.59 -1.92
N LEU A 16 4.34 2.83 -2.27
CA LEU A 16 4.72 3.70 -3.37
C LEU A 16 4.69 2.90 -4.68
N ASP A 17 3.87 3.34 -5.63
CA ASP A 17 3.73 2.67 -6.93
C ASP A 17 4.57 3.39 -8.00
N ASP A 18 5.77 2.86 -8.26
CA ASP A 18 6.59 3.28 -9.39
C ASP A 18 6.08 2.56 -10.65
N ASN A 19 5.40 3.32 -11.50
CA ASN A 19 4.78 2.85 -12.76
C ASN A 19 5.79 2.23 -13.74
N SER A 20 7.10 2.33 -13.50
CA SER A 20 8.16 1.81 -14.38
C SER A 20 8.30 0.28 -14.41
N HIS A 21 7.75 -0.46 -13.44
CA HIS A 21 7.96 -1.91 -13.32
C HIS A 21 6.65 -2.73 -13.31
N ARG A 22 5.79 -2.52 -14.31
CA ARG A 22 4.62 -3.39 -14.59
C ARG A 22 5.06 -4.76 -15.11
N ARG A 23 5.49 -5.66 -14.21
CA ARG A 23 5.66 -7.09 -14.47
C ARG A 23 4.51 -7.88 -13.86
N GLU A 24 3.98 -8.81 -14.64
CA GLU A 24 2.76 -9.59 -14.42
C GLU A 24 2.75 -10.38 -13.09
N ASP A 25 3.94 -10.72 -12.59
CA ASP A 25 4.20 -11.38 -11.30
C ASP A 25 3.71 -10.59 -10.06
N ARG A 26 3.37 -9.31 -10.22
CA ARG A 26 2.92 -8.45 -9.12
C ARG A 26 1.43 -8.63 -8.78
N ARG A 27 0.60 -9.19 -9.68
CA ARG A 27 -0.86 -9.33 -9.46
C ARG A 27 -1.19 -10.30 -8.32
N GLU A 28 -0.63 -11.50 -8.35
CA GLU A 28 -0.90 -12.51 -7.31
C GLU A 28 -0.46 -12.03 -5.92
N ARG A 29 0.71 -11.38 -5.86
CA ARG A 29 1.21 -10.80 -4.61
C ARG A 29 0.34 -9.65 -4.12
N VAL A 30 -0.12 -8.79 -5.03
CA VAL A 30 -1.04 -7.69 -4.71
C VAL A 30 -2.36 -8.23 -4.17
N ASP A 31 -2.95 -9.24 -4.80
CA ASP A 31 -4.21 -9.83 -4.36
C ASP A 31 -4.07 -10.58 -3.03
N PHE A 32 -2.92 -11.20 -2.79
CA PHE A 32 -2.59 -11.80 -1.49
C PHE A 32 -2.51 -10.72 -0.40
N VAL A 33 -1.77 -9.64 -0.64
CA VAL A 33 -1.57 -8.56 0.34
C VAL A 33 -2.89 -7.84 0.62
N ASN A 34 -3.69 -7.52 -0.41
CA ASN A 34 -5.01 -6.91 -0.22
C ASN A 34 -5.92 -7.77 0.66
N ARG A 35 -5.96 -9.09 0.41
CA ARG A 35 -6.75 -10.03 1.22
C ARG A 35 -6.26 -10.13 2.66
N ALA A 36 -4.95 -10.19 2.87
CA ALA A 36 -4.35 -10.25 4.19
C ALA A 36 -4.64 -8.97 5.01
N LEU A 37 -4.49 -7.80 4.40
CA LEU A 37 -4.77 -6.51 5.05
C LEU A 37 -6.25 -6.32 5.34
N SER A 38 -7.13 -6.72 4.41
CA SER A 38 -8.58 -6.69 4.62
C SER A 38 -9.00 -7.61 5.76
N ALA A 39 -8.46 -8.83 5.85
CA ALA A 39 -8.76 -9.76 6.94
C ALA A 39 -8.23 -9.24 8.30
N ALA A 40 -7.13 -8.50 8.30
CA ALA A 40 -6.57 -7.87 9.50
C ALA A 40 -7.25 -6.54 9.87
N GLY A 41 -8.19 -6.03 9.06
CA GLY A 41 -8.84 -4.73 9.27
C GLY A 41 -7.87 -3.54 9.12
N VAL A 42 -6.76 -3.72 8.43
CA VAL A 42 -5.72 -2.70 8.27
C VAL A 42 -5.96 -1.94 6.96
N PRO A 43 -6.14 -0.61 6.99
CA PRO A 43 -6.29 0.18 5.78
C PRO A 43 -5.00 0.17 4.96
N PHE A 44 -5.16 0.26 3.64
CA PHE A 44 -4.09 0.17 2.67
C PHE A 44 -4.22 1.28 1.62
N LEU A 45 -3.17 2.09 1.49
CA LEU A 45 -3.12 3.22 0.57
C LEU A 45 -1.99 3.02 -0.44
N ARG A 46 -2.32 3.10 -1.73
CA ARG A 46 -1.31 3.20 -2.80
C ARG A 46 -1.12 4.66 -3.18
N VAL A 47 0.12 5.12 -3.12
CA VAL A 47 0.49 6.46 -3.55
C VAL A 47 1.36 6.31 -4.80
N PRO A 48 0.98 6.91 -5.94
CA PRO A 48 1.84 6.89 -7.11
C PRO A 48 3.17 7.56 -6.76
N ALA A 49 4.29 6.92 -7.13
CA ALA A 49 5.58 7.57 -7.01
C ALA A 49 5.61 8.74 -7.98
N ALA A 50 5.51 9.97 -7.45
CA ALA A 50 5.53 11.17 -8.28
C ALA A 50 6.89 11.33 -8.95
N ALA A 51 6.90 11.54 -10.27
CA ALA A 51 8.02 12.16 -10.96
C ALA A 51 7.86 13.69 -10.88
N GLY A 52 7.89 14.25 -9.67
CA GLY A 52 7.52 15.65 -9.43
C GLY A 52 6.02 15.91 -9.59
N ASP A 53 5.50 16.77 -8.74
CA ASP A 53 4.13 17.33 -8.74
C ASP A 53 3.00 16.38 -8.30
N ASP A 54 2.80 16.38 -6.98
CA ASP A 54 1.60 16.18 -6.16
C ASP A 54 0.37 15.48 -6.79
N PHE A 55 0.09 14.26 -6.32
CA PHE A 55 -1.26 13.70 -6.37
C PHE A 55 -1.51 12.74 -5.19
N PHE A 56 -2.49 13.06 -4.35
CA PHE A 56 -2.99 12.19 -3.27
C PHE A 56 -4.50 11.99 -3.50
N ALA A 57 -4.87 10.83 -4.04
CA ALA A 57 -6.26 10.40 -4.13
C ALA A 57 -6.51 9.32 -3.08
N ILE A 58 -7.42 9.57 -2.16
CA ILE A 58 -7.93 8.58 -1.20
C ILE A 58 -9.17 7.96 -1.86
N CYS A 59 -9.04 6.72 -2.32
CA CYS A 59 -10.17 5.89 -2.75
C CYS A 59 -10.76 5.13 -1.56
#